data_AF-A0A3L9YHM0-F1
#
_entry.id   AF-A0A3L9YHM0-F1
#
_cell.length_a   1.000
_cell.length_b   1.000
_cell.length_c   1.000
_cell.angle_alpha   90.00
_cell.angle_beta   90.00
_cell.angle_gamma   90.00
#
_symmetry.space_group_name_H-M   'P 1'
#
loop_
_entity.id
_entity.type
_entity.pdbx_description
1 polymer ?
#
loop_
_entity_poly.entity_id
_entity_poly.type
_entity_poly.pdbx_seq_one_letter_code
_entity_poly.pdbx_strand_id
1 'polypeptide(L)'
;MASRFSHTISHRIAATALLAAMALPVLAQQPPAAPAASPTAPAKAAEGRHERHHGDMAQRHAKRLADLKAQLKLTPAQESAWTTFTTAVQPGERPARLDRQDMDKLTTPERIDRMRALRAQHAAEADRRGEATKAFYATLTPEQQKTFDAQAHRGHPMGGMRGGEGRHGHGDHHGGMRGGEGRPAPAPAK
;
A
#
# COMPACT_ATOMS: atom_id res chain seq x y z
N MET A 1 16.08 -34.35 -40.89
CA MET A 1 17.35 -33.58 -40.96
C MET A 1 17.10 -32.22 -40.31
N ALA A 2 17.25 -32.09 -39.00
CA ALA A 2 18.52 -31.85 -38.28
C ALA A 2 19.13 -30.47 -38.59
N SER A 3 18.97 -29.52 -37.67
CA SER A 3 20.12 -28.82 -37.08
C SER A 3 19.66 -27.99 -35.87
N ARG A 4 20.17 -28.38 -34.70
CA ARG A 4 20.16 -27.62 -33.46
C ARG A 4 21.40 -26.73 -33.48
N PHE A 5 21.26 -25.44 -33.22
CA PHE A 5 22.41 -24.59 -32.91
C PHE A 5 22.32 -24.11 -31.46
N SER A 6 23.00 -24.84 -30.60
CA SER A 6 23.40 -24.41 -29.27
C SER A 6 24.45 -23.29 -29.40
N HIS A 7 24.27 -22.20 -28.68
CA HIS A 7 25.35 -21.23 -28.45
C HIS A 7 25.54 -21.08 -26.94
N THR A 8 26.54 -21.79 -26.42
CA THR A 8 27.11 -21.58 -25.08
C THR A 8 28.08 -20.41 -25.15
N ILE A 9 27.73 -19.29 -24.52
CA ILE A 9 28.64 -18.15 -24.37
C ILE A 9 29.45 -18.37 -23.09
N SER A 10 30.72 -18.76 -23.29
CA SER A 10 31.77 -18.75 -22.27
C SER A 10 32.67 -17.55 -22.48
N HIS A 11 33.42 -17.19 -21.43
CA HIS A 11 34.57 -16.26 -21.37
C HIS A 11 34.21 -14.80 -21.04
N ARG A 12 34.90 -14.07 -20.15
CA ARG A 12 36.18 -14.27 -19.47
C ARG A 12 36.27 -13.27 -18.30
N ILE A 13 36.78 -13.71 -17.15
CA ILE A 13 37.16 -12.86 -16.02
C ILE A 13 38.45 -12.11 -16.42
N ALA A 14 38.47 -10.79 -16.26
CA ALA A 14 39.68 -9.99 -16.30
C ALA A 14 39.73 -9.13 -15.03
N ALA A 15 40.62 -9.54 -14.12
CA ALA A 15 41.00 -8.78 -12.94
C ALA A 15 42.16 -7.85 -13.31
N THR A 16 42.03 -6.56 -13.00
CA THR A 16 43.15 -5.63 -13.00
C THR A 16 43.14 -4.89 -11.67
N ALA A 17 44.11 -5.24 -10.82
CA ALA A 17 44.51 -4.47 -9.67
C ALA A 17 45.50 -3.39 -10.13
N LEU A 18 45.35 -2.16 -9.64
CA LEU A 18 46.46 -1.22 -9.55
C LEU A 18 46.31 -0.38 -8.27
N LEU A 19 47.28 -0.56 -7.37
CA LEU A 19 47.53 0.30 -6.21
C LEU A 19 48.28 1.56 -6.66
N ALA A 20 47.93 2.72 -6.11
CA ALA A 20 48.86 3.83 -5.94
C ALA A 20 48.43 4.70 -4.74
N ALA A 21 49.42 5.07 -3.94
CA ALA A 21 49.30 5.58 -2.58
C ALA A 21 49.54 7.10 -2.48
N MET A 22 48.83 7.74 -1.54
CA MET A 22 49.22 8.84 -0.64
C MET A 22 49.68 10.21 -1.20
N ALA A 23 48.92 11.26 -0.83
CA ALA A 23 49.47 12.55 -0.36
C ALA A 23 48.41 13.37 0.43
N LEU A 24 48.71 13.69 1.70
CA LEU A 24 48.20 14.79 2.53
C LEU A 24 49.47 15.58 2.97
N PRO A 25 49.44 16.87 3.43
CA PRO A 25 48.33 17.67 3.96
C PRO A 25 48.30 19.15 3.50
N VAL A 26 47.22 19.90 3.76
CA VAL A 26 47.34 21.31 4.17
C VAL A 26 46.04 21.77 4.85
N LEU A 27 46.17 22.26 6.09
CA LEU A 27 45.13 22.99 6.79
C LEU A 27 45.18 24.46 6.34
N ALA A 28 44.04 24.99 5.90
CA ALA A 28 43.78 26.43 5.93
C ALA A 28 42.35 26.66 6.43
N GLN A 29 42.29 27.26 7.61
CA GLN A 29 41.11 27.68 8.35
C GLN A 29 40.42 28.85 7.64
N GLN A 30 39.11 28.76 7.39
CA GLN A 30 38.24 29.93 7.27
C GLN A 30 36.95 29.68 8.09
N PRO A 31 36.67 30.49 9.13
CA PRO A 31 35.40 30.47 9.87
C PRO A 31 34.23 31.02 9.03
N PRO A 32 32.98 30.82 9.49
CA PRO A 32 31.85 30.55 8.63
C PRO A 32 31.08 31.82 8.22
N ALA A 33 30.76 31.94 6.94
CA ALA A 33 29.61 32.73 6.51
C ALA A 33 28.42 31.78 6.45
N ALA A 34 27.58 31.80 7.47
CA ALA A 34 26.29 31.12 7.46
C ALA A 34 25.34 31.85 6.50
N PRO A 35 24.85 31.22 5.42
CA PRO A 35 23.53 31.57 4.92
C PRO A 35 22.52 30.90 5.85
N ALA A 36 21.59 31.72 6.35
CA ALA A 36 20.48 31.35 7.20
C ALA A 36 19.92 29.96 6.84
N ALA A 37 19.86 29.09 7.85
CA ALA A 37 19.05 27.90 7.79
C ALA A 37 17.59 28.34 7.59
N SER A 38 17.12 28.28 6.36
CA SER A 38 15.71 28.15 6.07
C SER A 38 15.35 26.67 6.28
N PRO A 39 14.60 26.27 7.33
CA PRO A 39 14.04 24.93 7.38
C PRO A 39 12.79 24.89 6.49
N THR A 40 12.95 25.16 5.19
CA THR A 40 11.91 24.83 4.21
C THR A 40 12.20 23.45 3.65
N ALA A 41 12.09 22.43 4.48
CA ALA A 41 12.09 21.05 4.02
C ALA A 41 10.97 20.24 4.69
N PRO A 42 9.77 20.22 4.08
CA PRO A 42 8.89 19.07 4.21
C PRO A 42 8.60 18.35 2.87
N ALA A 43 8.92 18.94 1.72
CA ALA A 43 8.53 18.38 0.42
C ALA A 43 9.32 17.11 0.05
N LYS A 44 10.66 17.16 0.00
CA LYS A 44 11.49 16.01 -0.42
C LYS A 44 11.44 14.82 0.55
N ALA A 45 11.23 15.08 1.84
CA ALA A 45 11.09 14.02 2.85
C ALA A 45 9.71 13.33 2.79
N ALA A 46 8.65 14.04 2.38
CA ALA A 46 7.33 13.45 2.18
C ALA A 46 7.30 12.56 0.92
N GLU A 47 7.98 13.00 -0.15
CA GLU A 47 8.08 12.29 -1.42
C GLU A 47 8.81 10.94 -1.26
N GLY A 48 10.00 10.95 -0.64
CA GLY A 48 10.77 9.72 -0.39
C GLY A 48 10.14 8.76 0.63
N ARG A 49 9.27 9.25 1.53
CA ARG A 49 8.50 8.38 2.45
C ARG A 49 7.33 7.70 1.75
N HIS A 50 6.63 8.39 0.84
CA HIS A 50 5.55 7.79 0.08
C HIS A 50 6.05 6.69 -0.85
N GLU A 51 7.11 6.91 -1.62
CA GLU A 51 7.67 5.89 -2.53
C GLU A 51 8.08 4.61 -1.81
N ARG A 52 8.77 4.74 -0.66
CA ARG A 52 9.15 3.59 0.19
C ARG A 52 7.93 2.80 0.66
N HIS A 53 6.89 3.48 1.14
CA HIS A 53 5.65 2.84 1.56
C HIS A 53 4.92 2.13 0.41
N HIS A 54 5.00 2.65 -0.83
CA HIS A 54 4.40 2.02 -2.00
C HIS A 54 5.15 0.75 -2.44
N GLY A 55 6.48 0.82 -2.51
CA GLY A 55 7.34 -0.35 -2.79
C GLY A 55 7.11 -1.48 -1.80
N ASP A 56 7.03 -1.14 -0.51
CA ASP A 56 6.78 -2.12 0.57
C ASP A 56 5.45 -2.87 0.38
N MET A 57 4.38 -2.19 -0.06
CA MET A 57 3.07 -2.82 -0.23
C MET A 57 3.02 -3.74 -1.43
N ALA A 58 3.58 -3.32 -2.57
CA ALA A 58 3.68 -4.14 -3.77
C ALA A 58 4.54 -5.38 -3.52
N GLN A 59 5.70 -5.21 -2.86
CA GLN A 59 6.59 -6.31 -2.49
C GLN A 59 5.91 -7.30 -1.53
N ARG A 60 5.19 -6.81 -0.51
CA ARG A 60 4.43 -7.68 0.41
C ARG A 60 3.35 -8.46 -0.32
N HIS A 61 2.62 -7.85 -1.26
CA HIS A 61 1.62 -8.54 -2.05
C HIS A 61 2.25 -9.63 -2.94
N ALA A 62 3.31 -9.29 -3.67
CA ALA A 62 4.06 -10.25 -4.49
C ALA A 62 4.57 -11.43 -3.65
N LYS A 63 5.12 -11.14 -2.46
CA LYS A 63 5.55 -12.19 -1.51
C LYS A 63 4.38 -13.09 -1.09
N ARG A 64 3.22 -12.53 -0.74
CA ARG A 64 2.04 -13.34 -0.37
C ARG A 64 1.58 -14.24 -1.49
N LEU A 65 1.56 -13.76 -2.73
CA LEU A 65 1.21 -14.59 -3.90
C LEU A 65 2.24 -15.69 -4.14
N ALA A 66 3.54 -15.39 -4.02
CA ALA A 66 4.60 -16.38 -4.16
C ALA A 66 4.51 -17.48 -3.08
N ASP A 67 4.32 -17.07 -1.82
CA ASP A 67 4.16 -18.00 -0.70
C ASP A 67 2.90 -18.87 -0.88
N LEU A 68 1.78 -18.29 -1.34
CA LEU A 68 0.55 -19.02 -1.64
C LEU A 68 0.75 -20.02 -2.79
N LYS A 69 1.42 -19.63 -3.88
CA LYS A 69 1.71 -20.55 -5.00
C LYS A 69 2.52 -21.75 -4.54
N ALA A 70 3.55 -21.52 -3.73
CA ALA A 70 4.39 -22.58 -3.19
C ALA A 70 3.61 -23.54 -2.28
N GLN A 71 2.69 -23.03 -1.48
CA GLN A 71 1.85 -23.83 -0.59
C GLN A 71 0.80 -24.67 -1.35
N LEU A 72 0.19 -24.10 -2.40
CA LEU A 72 -0.84 -24.79 -3.19
C LEU A 72 -0.29 -25.94 -4.04
N LYS A 73 1.02 -25.98 -4.31
CA LYS A 73 1.67 -27.01 -5.15
C LYS A 73 0.87 -27.25 -6.45
N LEU A 74 0.66 -26.17 -7.20
CA LEU A 74 -0.19 -26.21 -8.40
C LEU A 74 0.33 -27.21 -9.43
N THR A 75 -0.61 -27.88 -10.10
CA THR A 75 -0.28 -28.74 -11.24
C THR A 75 -0.07 -27.90 -12.50
N PRO A 76 0.66 -28.41 -13.52
CA PRO A 76 0.84 -27.68 -14.78
C PRO A 76 -0.47 -27.25 -15.45
N ALA A 77 -1.56 -28.01 -15.26
CA ALA A 77 -2.87 -27.68 -15.78
C ALA A 77 -3.53 -26.46 -15.09
N GLN A 78 -3.12 -26.12 -13.87
CA GLN A 78 -3.68 -25.01 -13.07
C GLN A 78 -2.88 -23.71 -13.21
N GLU A 79 -1.69 -23.75 -13.83
CA GLU A 79 -0.80 -22.59 -13.97
C GLU A 79 -1.40 -21.45 -14.81
N SER A 80 -2.21 -21.79 -15.81
CA SER A 80 -2.94 -20.79 -16.61
C SER A 80 -3.99 -20.05 -15.75
N ALA A 81 -4.76 -20.79 -14.95
CA ALA A 81 -5.76 -20.23 -14.04
C ALA A 81 -5.11 -19.35 -12.96
N TRP A 82 -3.94 -19.77 -12.43
CA TRP A 82 -3.15 -18.97 -11.51
C TRP A 82 -2.69 -17.64 -12.11
N THR A 83 -2.22 -17.65 -13.36
CA THR A 83 -1.78 -16.43 -14.05
C THR A 83 -2.93 -15.45 -14.26
N THR A 84 -4.10 -15.95 -14.66
CA THR A 84 -5.33 -15.15 -14.80
C THR A 84 -5.75 -14.54 -13.47
N PHE A 85 -5.76 -15.34 -12.40
CA PHE A 85 -6.07 -14.89 -11.05
C PHE A 85 -5.12 -13.78 -10.59
N THR A 86 -3.81 -14.04 -10.61
CA THR A 86 -2.80 -13.10 -10.11
C THR A 86 -2.81 -11.78 -10.87
N THR A 87 -2.99 -11.82 -12.19
CA THR A 87 -3.16 -10.61 -13.02
C THR A 87 -4.38 -9.79 -12.61
N ALA A 88 -5.50 -10.46 -12.31
CA ALA A 88 -6.73 -9.78 -11.90
C ALA A 88 -6.65 -9.22 -10.47
N VAL A 89 -5.99 -9.92 -9.54
CA VAL A 89 -5.88 -9.49 -8.14
C VAL A 89 -4.65 -8.63 -7.85
N GLN A 90 -3.78 -8.41 -8.82
CA GLN A 90 -2.65 -7.49 -8.68
C GLN A 90 -3.17 -6.09 -8.32
N PRO A 91 -2.53 -5.39 -7.36
CA PRO A 91 -2.83 -3.99 -7.14
C PRO A 91 -2.53 -3.24 -8.44
N GLY A 92 -3.55 -2.63 -9.04
CA GLY A 92 -3.33 -1.78 -10.21
C GLY A 92 -2.52 -0.54 -9.83
N GLU A 93 -2.09 0.23 -10.84
CA GLU A 93 -1.67 1.60 -10.59
C GLU A 93 -2.82 2.29 -9.86
N ARG A 94 -2.55 2.78 -8.64
CA ARG A 94 -3.57 3.50 -7.88
C ARG A 94 -3.96 4.70 -8.74
N PRO A 95 -5.24 4.90 -9.08
CA PRO A 95 -5.64 6.14 -9.73
C PRO A 95 -5.10 7.28 -8.86
N ALA A 96 -4.56 8.32 -9.53
CA ALA A 96 -4.01 9.47 -8.85
C ALA A 96 -4.95 9.85 -7.71
N ARG A 97 -4.42 9.89 -6.48
CA ARG A 97 -5.22 10.29 -5.31
C ARG A 97 -5.93 11.57 -5.72
N LEU A 98 -7.25 11.62 -5.55
CA LEU A 98 -7.98 12.86 -5.85
C LEU A 98 -7.30 13.96 -5.07
N ASP A 99 -6.72 14.91 -5.80
CA ASP A 99 -6.10 16.04 -5.18
C ASP A 99 -7.20 16.77 -4.40
N ARG A 100 -6.92 17.09 -3.14
CA ARG A 100 -7.84 17.88 -2.34
C ARG A 100 -8.14 19.20 -3.04
N GLN A 101 -7.13 19.77 -3.72
CA GLN A 101 -7.28 21.00 -4.49
C GLN A 101 -8.25 20.84 -5.67
N ASP A 102 -8.32 19.67 -6.29
CA ASP A 102 -9.27 19.42 -7.39
C ASP A 102 -10.68 19.15 -6.89
N MET A 103 -10.83 18.58 -5.69
CA MET A 103 -12.13 18.43 -5.04
C MET A 103 -12.70 19.77 -4.55
N ASP A 104 -11.85 20.71 -4.15
CA ASP A 104 -12.26 22.04 -3.66
C ASP A 104 -12.71 22.99 -4.77
N LYS A 105 -12.35 22.71 -6.02
CA LYS A 105 -12.89 23.43 -7.21
C LYS A 105 -14.29 22.97 -7.61
N LEU A 106 -14.73 21.80 -7.14
CA LEU A 106 -16.05 21.26 -7.46
C LEU A 106 -17.10 21.87 -6.54
N THR A 107 -18.27 22.19 -7.11
CA THR A 107 -19.45 22.52 -6.31
C THR A 107 -19.90 21.30 -5.49
N THR A 108 -20.70 21.53 -4.43
CA THR A 108 -21.18 20.44 -3.56
C THR A 108 -21.92 19.33 -4.33
N PRO A 109 -22.83 19.62 -5.29
CA PRO A 109 -23.48 18.57 -6.08
C PRO A 109 -22.48 17.77 -6.93
N GLU A 110 -21.57 18.44 -7.63
CA GLU A 110 -20.55 17.78 -8.47
C GLU A 110 -19.61 16.90 -7.64
N ARG A 111 -19.28 17.34 -6.42
CA ARG A 111 -18.50 16.54 -5.47
C ARG A 111 -19.23 15.25 -5.08
N ILE A 112 -20.54 15.32 -4.84
CA ILE A 112 -21.36 14.13 -4.52
C ILE A 112 -21.33 13.15 -5.70
N ASP A 113 -21.50 13.63 -6.92
CA ASP A 113 -21.51 12.79 -8.12
C ASP A 113 -20.14 12.18 -8.41
N ARG A 114 -19.06 12.95 -8.23
CA ARG A 114 -17.69 12.45 -8.35
C ARG A 114 -17.42 11.33 -7.34
N MET A 115 -17.83 11.51 -6.08
CA MET A 115 -17.68 10.48 -5.06
C MET A 115 -18.53 9.24 -5.34
N ARG A 116 -19.73 9.40 -5.90
CA ARG A 116 -20.56 8.28 -6.35
C ARG A 116 -19.87 7.48 -7.45
N ALA A 117 -19.31 8.17 -8.46
CA ALA A 117 -18.60 7.53 -9.57
C ALA A 117 -17.38 6.71 -9.08
N LEU A 118 -16.60 7.27 -8.15
CA LEU A 118 -15.44 6.57 -7.57
C LEU A 118 -15.85 5.32 -6.78
N ARG A 119 -16.93 5.40 -6.00
CA ARG A 119 -17.46 4.21 -5.31
C ARG A 119 -17.91 3.15 -6.30
N ALA A 120 -18.59 3.54 -7.37
CA ALA A 120 -19.00 2.61 -8.43
C ALA A 120 -17.80 1.95 -9.11
N GLN A 121 -16.74 2.72 -9.41
CA GLN A 121 -15.49 2.18 -9.95
C GLN A 121 -14.86 1.17 -8.99
N HIS A 122 -14.70 1.51 -7.71
CA HIS A 122 -14.12 0.60 -6.73
C HIS A 122 -14.94 -0.67 -6.54
N ALA A 123 -16.27 -0.57 -6.56
CA ALA A 123 -17.16 -1.73 -6.51
C ALA A 123 -16.95 -2.64 -7.73
N ALA A 124 -16.93 -2.07 -8.94
CA ALA A 124 -16.69 -2.84 -10.16
C ALA A 124 -15.32 -3.54 -10.16
N GLU A 125 -14.27 -2.87 -9.66
CA GLU A 125 -12.94 -3.48 -9.51
C GLU A 125 -12.94 -4.61 -8.47
N ALA A 126 -13.66 -4.45 -7.36
CA ALA A 126 -13.81 -5.48 -6.34
C ALA A 126 -14.55 -6.71 -6.91
N ASP A 127 -15.63 -6.50 -7.66
CA ASP A 127 -16.40 -7.56 -8.31
C ASP A 127 -15.52 -8.32 -9.31
N ARG A 128 -14.77 -7.61 -10.16
CA ARG A 128 -13.81 -8.24 -11.09
C ARG A 128 -12.81 -9.14 -10.36
N ARG A 129 -12.22 -8.65 -9.26
CA ARG A 129 -11.26 -9.43 -8.46
C ARG A 129 -11.94 -10.63 -7.80
N GLY A 130 -13.17 -10.45 -7.32
CA GLY A 130 -14.00 -11.50 -6.74
C GLY A 130 -14.30 -12.62 -7.73
N GLU A 131 -14.75 -12.28 -8.94
CA GLU A 131 -15.03 -13.27 -9.99
C GLU A 131 -13.77 -14.04 -10.42
N ALA A 132 -12.63 -13.36 -10.58
CA ALA A 132 -11.36 -14.04 -10.88
C ALA A 132 -10.93 -14.99 -9.75
N THR A 133 -11.20 -14.62 -8.49
CA THR A 133 -10.93 -15.48 -7.33
C THR A 133 -11.82 -16.71 -7.33
N LYS A 134 -13.14 -16.56 -7.54
CA LYS A 134 -14.08 -17.68 -7.63
C LYS A 134 -13.71 -18.63 -8.77
N ALA A 135 -13.37 -18.09 -9.93
CA ALA A 135 -12.96 -18.87 -11.10
C ALA A 135 -11.70 -19.71 -10.81
N PHE A 136 -10.68 -19.12 -10.19
CA PHE A 136 -9.48 -19.86 -9.79
C PHE A 136 -9.77 -20.92 -8.73
N TYR A 137 -10.56 -20.57 -7.71
CA TYR A 137 -10.94 -21.48 -6.63
C TYR A 137 -11.66 -22.74 -7.15
N ALA A 138 -12.49 -22.60 -8.19
CA ALA A 138 -13.17 -23.73 -8.84
C ALA A 138 -12.21 -24.71 -9.55
N THR A 139 -10.98 -24.29 -9.86
CA THR A 139 -9.96 -25.17 -10.46
C THR A 139 -9.10 -25.91 -9.43
N LEU A 140 -9.22 -25.55 -8.15
CA LEU A 140 -8.43 -26.13 -7.06
C LEU A 140 -9.03 -27.45 -6.58
N THR A 141 -8.17 -28.37 -6.14
CA THR A 141 -8.62 -29.57 -5.42
C THR A 141 -9.13 -29.20 -4.01
N PRO A 142 -9.92 -30.06 -3.35
CA PRO A 142 -10.40 -29.78 -1.99
C PRO A 142 -9.28 -29.51 -0.97
N GLU A 143 -8.11 -30.13 -1.13
CA GLU A 143 -6.95 -29.88 -0.25
C GLU A 143 -6.30 -28.50 -0.52
N GLN A 144 -6.20 -28.13 -1.80
CA GLN A 144 -5.71 -26.81 -2.20
C GLN A 144 -6.66 -25.69 -1.77
N GLN A 145 -7.97 -25.92 -1.87
CA GLN A 145 -9.01 -25.00 -1.38
C GLN A 145 -8.84 -24.70 0.11
N LYS A 146 -8.67 -25.73 0.96
CA LYS A 146 -8.38 -25.55 2.40
C LYS A 146 -7.13 -24.70 2.64
N THR A 147 -6.08 -24.91 1.84
CA THR A 147 -4.83 -24.13 1.92
C THR A 147 -5.07 -22.68 1.53
N PHE A 148 -5.84 -22.44 0.47
CA PHE A 148 -6.22 -21.11 0.00
C PHE A 148 -7.02 -20.35 1.07
N ASP A 149 -8.03 -21.00 1.67
CA ASP A 149 -8.90 -20.41 2.70
C ASP A 149 -8.12 -20.06 3.96
N ALA A 150 -7.22 -20.94 4.41
CA ALA A 150 -6.37 -20.68 5.57
C ALA A 150 -5.51 -19.41 5.40
N GLN A 151 -5.10 -19.10 4.17
CA GLN A 151 -4.33 -17.89 3.88
C GLN A 151 -5.21 -16.63 3.82
N ALA A 152 -6.47 -16.75 3.38
CA ALA A 152 -7.43 -15.65 3.42
C ALA A 152 -7.69 -15.18 4.87
N HIS A 153 -7.79 -16.12 5.82
CA HIS A 153 -8.02 -15.82 7.24
C HIS A 153 -6.80 -15.23 7.97
N ARG A 154 -5.58 -15.41 7.45
CA ARG A 154 -4.35 -14.82 8.01
C ARG A 154 -4.14 -13.36 7.63
N GLY A 155 -4.96 -12.85 6.70
CA GLY A 155 -4.81 -11.53 6.10
C GLY A 155 -4.91 -10.36 7.08
N HIS A 156 -5.86 -10.37 8.02
CA HIS A 156 -6.01 -9.39 9.09
C HIS A 156 -7.05 -9.89 10.11
N PRO A 157 -6.86 -9.77 11.44
CA PRO A 157 -8.00 -9.41 12.28
C PRO A 157 -8.52 -8.11 11.67
N MET A 158 -9.74 -8.12 11.13
CA MET A 158 -10.46 -6.92 10.73
C MET A 158 -10.15 -5.88 11.78
N GLY A 159 -9.34 -4.89 11.39
CA GLY A 159 -8.93 -3.82 12.28
C GLY A 159 -10.22 -3.34 12.87
N GLY A 160 -10.41 -3.66 14.16
CA GLY A 160 -11.62 -3.32 14.84
C GLY A 160 -11.86 -1.86 14.55
N MET A 161 -13.13 -1.48 14.52
CA MET A 161 -13.45 -0.21 15.09
C MET A 161 -12.73 -0.10 16.44
N ARG A 162 -11.49 0.41 16.44
CA ARG A 162 -11.13 1.42 17.41
C ARG A 162 -12.07 2.56 17.06
N GLY A 163 -13.31 2.43 17.55
CA GLY A 163 -13.97 3.57 18.13
C GLY A 163 -12.93 4.17 19.06
N GLY A 164 -12.30 5.23 18.59
CA GLY A 164 -11.54 6.13 19.44
C GLY A 164 -12.54 6.89 20.29
N GLU A 165 -13.28 6.16 21.12
CA GLU A 165 -13.99 6.73 22.24
C GLU A 165 -12.92 6.96 23.31
N GLY A 166 -12.64 8.24 23.56
CA GLY A 166 -11.97 8.71 24.77
C GLY A 166 -10.50 8.31 24.96
N ARG A 167 -9.57 9.10 24.38
CA ARG A 167 -8.26 9.42 24.99
C ARG A 167 -7.53 10.52 24.20
N HIS A 168 -8.10 11.72 24.22
CA HIS A 168 -7.32 12.97 24.16
C HIS A 168 -7.47 13.64 25.53
N GLY A 169 -6.82 13.06 26.54
CA GLY A 169 -6.54 13.77 27.78
C GLY A 169 -5.31 14.64 27.53
N HIS A 170 -5.52 15.85 27.04
CA HIS A 170 -4.50 16.89 27.01
C HIS A 170 -4.92 18.00 27.98
N GLY A 171 -4.22 18.02 29.11
CA GLY A 171 -3.93 19.14 30.02
C GLY A 171 -4.90 20.31 30.12
N ASP A 172 -5.56 20.37 31.27
CA ASP A 172 -5.63 21.53 32.16
C ASP A 172 -5.50 22.93 31.54
N HIS A 173 -6.60 23.58 31.16
CA HIS A 173 -6.70 25.04 31.17
C HIS A 173 -8.15 25.46 31.52
N HIS A 174 -8.32 25.99 32.76
CA HIS A 174 -9.33 26.97 33.24
C HIS A 174 -10.81 26.71 32.88
N GLY A 175 -11.73 26.40 33.81
CA GLY A 175 -12.07 27.16 35.01
C GLY A 175 -13.24 28.13 34.74
N GLY A 176 -14.49 27.78 35.09
CA GLY A 176 -15.59 28.75 35.24
C GLY A 176 -17.02 28.27 34.95
N MET A 177 -17.84 28.12 36.02
CA MET A 177 -19.31 28.33 36.11
C MET A 177 -20.24 27.36 35.34
N ARG A 178 -20.82 26.32 35.96
CA ARG A 178 -22.01 26.29 36.87
C ARG A 178 -23.30 26.92 36.29
N GLY A 179 -24.30 26.08 36.04
CA GLY A 179 -25.71 26.39 36.28
C GLY A 179 -26.63 26.33 35.05
N GLY A 180 -27.59 25.41 35.04
CA GLY A 180 -28.69 25.42 34.08
C GLY A 180 -29.38 24.07 33.88
N GLU A 181 -30.10 23.61 34.90
CA GLU A 181 -31.12 22.55 34.79
C GLU A 181 -32.12 22.86 33.67
N GLY A 182 -32.54 21.83 32.92
CA GLY A 182 -33.56 21.99 31.89
C GLY A 182 -33.83 20.73 31.07
N ARG A 183 -34.08 19.58 31.72
CA ARG A 183 -34.72 18.43 31.06
C ARG A 183 -36.20 18.42 31.45
N PRO A 184 -37.16 18.68 30.53
CA PRO A 184 -38.55 18.40 30.81
C PRO A 184 -38.81 16.87 30.80
N ALA A 185 -39.54 16.41 31.81
CA ALA A 185 -39.98 15.03 32.01
C ALA A 185 -40.98 14.57 30.93
N PRO A 186 -41.10 13.26 30.64
CA PRO A 186 -42.02 12.75 29.63
C PRO A 186 -43.49 12.87 30.07
N ALA A 187 -44.36 13.19 29.11
CA ALA A 187 -45.80 13.36 29.32
C ALA A 187 -46.52 12.03 29.62
N PRO A 188 -47.59 12.03 30.44
CA PRO A 188 -48.40 10.85 30.70
C PRO A 188 -49.38 10.57 29.54
N ALA A 189 -49.54 9.29 29.23
CA ALA A 189 -50.45 8.78 28.22
C ALA A 189 -51.93 9.00 28.58
N LYS A 190 -52.74 9.29 27.56
CA LYS A 190 -54.16 8.97 27.48
C LYS A 190 -54.47 8.48 26.07
#